data_AF-A0A927TS12-F1
#
_entry.id   AF-A0A927TS12-F1
#
_cell.length_a   1.000
_cell.length_b   1.000
_cell.length_c   1.000
_cell.angle_alpha   90.00
_cell.angle_beta   90.00
_cell.angle_gamma   90.00
#
_symmetry.space_group_name_H-M   'P 1'
#
loop_
_entity.id
_entity.type
_entity.pdbx_description
1 polymer ?
#
loop_
_entity_poly.entity_id
_entity_poly.type
_entity_poly.pdbx_seq_one_letter_code
_entity_poly.pdbx_strand_id
1 'polypeptide(L)'
;MLEEEKVAYLDSILHVLKLGNKKEPELGIGYAKSAFLKRRFEEVLEPPKKQSGGLTMLLAVISVALFLVSYMFLVQPAGTPGEKGFLNNGEAIDEKYVSDFLIKYPDGTYLYTKDMVQKNILTEDEIKQPPYAGLPIYESE
;
A
#
# COMPACT_ATOMS: atom_id res chain seq x y z
N MET A 1 24.13 -24.25 25.95
CA MET A 1 23.88 -24.49 27.38
C MET A 1 24.43 -25.86 27.71
N LEU A 2 25.48 -25.89 28.51
CA LEU A 2 26.05 -27.13 29.05
C LEU A 2 25.00 -27.77 30.00
N GLU A 3 25.05 -29.09 30.20
CA GLU A 3 24.05 -29.79 31.03
C GLU A 3 24.03 -29.27 32.47
N GLU A 4 25.19 -28.94 33.03
CA GLU A 4 25.35 -28.39 34.38
C GLU A 4 24.66 -27.01 34.53
N GLU A 5 24.75 -26.16 33.50
CA GLU A 5 24.10 -24.85 33.49
C GLU A 5 22.57 -24.98 33.45
N LYS A 6 22.05 -25.99 32.73
CA LYS A 6 20.60 -26.25 32.68
C LYS A 6 20.07 -26.68 34.03
N VAL A 7 20.79 -27.54 34.74
CA VAL A 7 20.38 -28.02 36.06
C VAL A 7 20.37 -26.88 37.07
N ALA A 8 21.43 -26.06 37.11
CA ALA A 8 21.49 -24.89 38.00
C ALA A 8 20.37 -23.88 37.71
N TYR A 9 20.05 -23.66 36.43
CA TYR A 9 18.96 -22.78 36.02
C TYR A 9 17.58 -23.33 36.43
N LEU A 10 17.31 -24.61 36.18
CA LEU A 10 16.07 -25.26 36.56
C LEU A 10 15.87 -25.28 38.09
N ASP A 11 16.93 -25.50 38.85
CA ASP A 11 16.90 -25.46 40.31
C ASP A 11 16.56 -24.05 40.83
N SER A 12 17.11 -23.01 40.20
CA SER A 12 16.77 -21.62 40.53
C SER A 12 15.28 -21.30 40.29
N ILE A 13 14.71 -21.78 39.18
CA ILE A 13 13.27 -21.61 38.87
C ILE A 13 12.41 -22.35 39.90
N LEU A 14 12.82 -23.57 40.26
CA LEU A 14 12.11 -24.41 41.23
C LEU A 14 12.13 -23.78 42.63
N HIS A 15 13.25 -23.17 43.03
CA HIS A 15 13.38 -22.44 44.28
C HIS A 15 12.43 -21.23 44.32
N VAL A 16 12.33 -20.46 43.22
CA VAL A 16 11.41 -19.31 43.11
C VAL A 16 9.93 -19.77 43.13
N LEU A 17 9.60 -20.86 42.45
CA LEU A 17 8.24 -21.43 42.47
C LEU A 17 7.84 -21.93 43.87
N LYS A 18 8.78 -22.54 44.62
CA LYS A 18 8.55 -22.97 46.01
C LYS A 18 8.38 -21.79 46.96
N LEU A 19 9.12 -20.69 46.76
CA LEU A 19 9.01 -19.47 47.55
C LEU A 19 7.65 -18.77 47.33
N GLY A 20 7.20 -18.66 46.08
CA GLY A 20 5.91 -18.01 45.74
C GLY A 20 4.66 -18.76 46.24
N ASN A 21 4.81 -19.99 46.74
CA ASN A 21 3.72 -20.77 47.32
C ASN A 21 3.57 -20.56 48.85
N LYS A 22 4.52 -19.86 49.47
CA LYS A 22 4.40 -19.36 50.84
C LYS A 22 3.92 -17.92 50.75
N LYS A 23 2.72 -17.67 51.29
CA LYS A 23 2.02 -16.38 51.48
C LYS A 23 2.70 -15.16 50.86
N GLU A 24 2.02 -14.61 49.85
CA GLU A 24 2.21 -13.31 49.20
C GLU A 24 3.38 -12.45 49.71
N PRO A 25 4.44 -12.24 48.91
CA PRO A 25 5.47 -11.28 49.27
C PRO A 25 4.94 -9.86 49.10
N GLU A 26 4.93 -9.08 50.19
CA GLU A 26 4.56 -7.66 50.25
C GLU A 26 5.53 -6.72 49.49
N LEU A 27 6.57 -7.25 48.85
CA LEU A 27 7.47 -6.45 48.01
C LEU A 27 7.18 -6.68 46.53
N GLY A 28 6.77 -5.60 45.86
CA GLY A 28 6.52 -5.48 44.42
C GLY A 28 7.75 -5.65 43.52
N ILE A 29 8.61 -6.63 43.80
CA ILE A 29 9.49 -7.20 42.79
C ILE A 29 8.60 -8.15 42.01
N GLY A 30 8.23 -7.78 40.79
CA GLY A 30 7.31 -8.54 39.95
C GLY A 30 7.80 -9.97 39.72
N TYR A 31 7.42 -10.89 40.61
CA TYR A 31 7.60 -12.31 40.41
C TYR A 31 6.88 -12.64 39.10
N ALA A 32 7.63 -13.16 38.12
CA ALA A 32 7.04 -13.65 36.90
C ALA A 32 5.91 -14.62 37.30
N LYS A 33 4.69 -14.38 36.80
CA LYS A 33 3.50 -15.17 37.14
C LYS A 33 3.87 -16.65 37.08
N SER A 34 3.42 -17.46 38.04
CA SER A 34 3.76 -18.89 38.14
C SER A 34 3.57 -19.64 36.81
N ALA A 35 2.60 -19.24 35.99
CA ALA A 35 2.38 -19.75 34.63
C ALA A 35 3.55 -19.49 33.66
N PHE A 36 4.20 -18.33 33.74
CA PHE A 36 5.39 -18.00 32.93
C PHE A 36 6.59 -18.84 33.34
N LEU A 37 6.85 -18.98 34.65
CA LEU A 37 7.95 -19.80 35.17
C LEU A 37 7.76 -21.29 34.84
N LYS A 38 6.53 -21.80 34.92
CA LYS A 38 6.20 -23.18 34.49
C LYS A 38 6.46 -23.40 33.01
N ARG A 39 5.97 -22.50 32.14
CA ARG A 39 6.25 -22.57 30.70
C ARG A 39 7.74 -22.57 30.40
N ARG A 40 8.51 -21.75 31.11
CA ARG A 40 9.97 -21.68 30.92
C ARG A 40 10.68 -22.95 31.37
N PHE A 41 10.21 -23.56 32.45
CA PHE A 41 10.70 -24.84 32.94
C PHE A 41 10.42 -25.96 31.93
N GLU A 42 9.20 -26.00 31.40
CA GLU A 42 8.78 -26.92 30.34
C GLU A 42 9.60 -26.72 29.05
N GLU A 43 9.84 -25.49 28.60
CA GLU A 43 10.67 -25.18 27.42
C GLU A 43 12.13 -25.65 27.54
N VAL A 44 12.68 -25.68 28.76
CA VAL A 44 14.06 -26.13 29.00
C VAL A 44 14.14 -27.66 29.08
N LEU A 45 13.11 -28.32 29.62
CA LEU A 45 13.01 -29.77 29.67
C LEU A 45 12.66 -30.39 28.32
N GLU A 46 11.67 -29.82 27.65
CA GLU A 46 11.21 -30.21 26.32
C GLU A 46 11.40 -29.01 25.38
N PRO A 47 12.59 -28.84 24.79
CA PRO A 47 12.78 -27.79 23.80
C PRO A 47 11.73 -28.00 22.69
N PRO A 48 10.95 -26.96 22.34
CA PRO A 48 9.90 -27.10 21.36
C PRO A 48 10.51 -27.68 20.09
N LYS A 49 9.98 -28.84 19.65
CA LYS A 49 10.37 -29.43 18.37
C LYS A 49 10.21 -28.32 17.33
N LYS A 50 11.29 -27.98 16.61
CA LYS A 50 11.25 -27.00 15.52
C LYS A 50 10.04 -27.36 14.65
N GLN A 51 8.97 -26.56 14.72
CA GLN A 51 7.86 -26.69 13.80
C GLN A 51 8.47 -26.56 12.41
N SER A 52 8.27 -27.58 11.56
CA SER A 52 8.89 -27.59 10.25
C SER A 52 8.40 -26.36 9.49
N GLY A 53 9.33 -25.45 9.17
CA GLY A 53 9.02 -24.19 8.47
C GLY A 53 8.46 -24.40 7.06
N GLY A 54 8.29 -25.65 6.62
CA GLY A 54 7.68 -25.98 5.33
C GLY A 54 6.22 -25.55 5.23
N LEU A 55 5.44 -25.67 6.31
CA LEU A 55 4.02 -25.28 6.27
C LEU A 55 3.86 -23.76 6.16
N THR A 56 4.65 -23.00 6.93
CA THR A 56 4.65 -21.53 6.89
C THR A 56 5.20 -21.00 5.57
N MET A 57 6.23 -21.63 5.01
CA MET A 57 6.76 -21.29 3.69
C MET A 57 5.73 -21.55 2.58
N LEU A 58 5.01 -22.66 2.64
CA LEU A 58 3.97 -23.00 1.66
C LEU A 58 2.80 -22.01 1.70
N LEU A 59 2.35 -21.61 2.89
CA LEU A 59 1.36 -20.55 3.08
C LEU A 59 1.82 -19.19 2.53
N ALA A 60 3.09 -18.84 2.72
CA ALA A 60 3.67 -17.61 2.17
C ALA A 60 3.68 -17.62 0.64
N VAL A 61 4.08 -18.75 0.03
CA VAL A 61 4.10 -18.90 -1.44
C VAL A 61 2.69 -18.80 -2.03
N ILE A 62 1.69 -19.44 -1.42
CA ILE A 62 0.29 -19.34 -1.86
C ILE A 62 -0.21 -17.89 -1.76
N SER A 63 0.14 -17.19 -0.68
CA SER A 63 -0.29 -15.79 -0.48
C SER A 63 0.30 -14.86 -1.56
N VAL A 64 1.58 -15.04 -1.88
CA VAL A 64 2.25 -14.28 -2.96
C VAL A 64 1.65 -14.63 -4.33
N ALA A 65 1.35 -15.90 -4.59
CA ALA A 65 0.73 -16.32 -5.84
C ALA A 65 -0.67 -15.71 -6.01
N LEU A 66 -1.51 -15.73 -4.97
CA LEU A 66 -2.84 -15.10 -4.98
C LEU A 66 -2.76 -13.59 -5.20
N PHE A 67 -1.79 -12.93 -4.57
CA PHE A 67 -1.54 -11.51 -4.79
C PHE A 67 -1.13 -11.22 -6.23
N LEU A 68 -0.25 -12.01 -6.84
CA LEU A 68 0.15 -11.79 -8.24
C LEU A 68 -1.00 -12.06 -9.22
N VAL A 69 -1.81 -13.09 -8.95
CA VAL A 69 -2.99 -13.41 -9.78
C VAL A 69 -4.04 -12.30 -9.71
N SER A 70 -4.19 -11.60 -8.58
CA SER A 70 -5.14 -10.48 -8.49
C SER A 70 -4.76 -9.32 -9.41
N TYR A 71 -3.47 -9.11 -9.71
CA TYR A 71 -3.02 -8.14 -10.72
C TYR A 71 -3.13 -8.66 -12.16
N MET A 72 -3.12 -9.98 -12.38
CA MET A 72 -3.30 -10.54 -13.72
C MET A 72 -4.73 -10.43 -14.22
N PHE A 73 -5.71 -10.38 -13.31
CA PHE A 73 -7.09 -9.99 -13.64
C PHE A 73 -7.21 -8.47 -13.69
N LEU A 74 -6.45 -7.84 -14.60
CA LEU A 74 -6.90 -6.60 -15.19
C LEU A 74 -8.15 -6.96 -15.99
N VAL A 75 -9.32 -6.74 -15.40
CA VAL A 75 -10.57 -6.65 -16.15
C VAL A 75 -10.42 -5.41 -17.04
N GLN A 76 -9.74 -5.57 -18.17
CA GLN A 76 -9.86 -4.62 -19.26
C GLN A 76 -11.34 -4.67 -19.63
N PRO A 77 -12.10 -3.57 -19.48
CA PRO A 77 -13.41 -3.52 -20.07
C PRO A 77 -13.22 -3.86 -21.54
N ALA A 78 -13.96 -4.86 -22.02
CA ALA A 78 -14.02 -5.21 -23.44
C ALA A 78 -14.75 -4.07 -24.15
N GLY A 79 -14.01 -2.98 -24.37
CA GLY A 79 -14.43 -1.80 -25.07
C GLY A 79 -13.17 -1.19 -25.65
N THR A 80 -13.10 -1.12 -26.97
CA THR A 80 -12.33 -0.05 -27.61
C THR A 80 -12.75 1.26 -26.95
N PRO A 81 -11.83 2.18 -26.61
CA PRO A 81 -12.26 3.51 -26.19
C PRO A 81 -13.24 3.99 -27.27
N GLY A 82 -14.50 4.20 -26.89
CA GLY A 82 -15.39 4.95 -27.76
C GLY A 82 -14.69 6.29 -27.98
N GLU A 83 -14.75 6.81 -29.20
CA GLU A 83 -14.05 8.01 -29.71
C GLU A 83 -14.37 9.33 -28.94
N LYS A 84 -14.82 9.23 -27.70
CA LYS A 84 -15.35 10.31 -26.88
C LYS A 84 -14.86 10.11 -25.46
N GLY A 85 -13.73 10.75 -25.14
CA GLY A 85 -13.32 10.95 -23.75
C GLY A 85 -14.40 11.73 -23.02
N PHE A 86 -14.86 11.22 -21.89
CA PHE A 86 -15.82 11.92 -21.04
C PHE A 86 -15.05 12.78 -20.03
N LEU A 87 -15.40 14.06 -19.91
CA LEU A 87 -15.04 14.85 -18.73
C LEU A 87 -15.89 14.41 -17.53
N ASN A 88 -15.45 14.72 -16.32
CA ASN A 88 -16.16 14.49 -15.04
C ASN A 88 -17.58 15.09 -14.95
N ASN A 89 -18.09 15.70 -16.03
CA ASN A 89 -19.39 16.34 -16.13
C ASN A 89 -20.32 15.64 -17.14
N GLY A 90 -19.92 14.49 -17.71
CA GLY A 90 -20.78 13.68 -18.59
C GLY A 90 -20.94 14.21 -20.01
N GLU A 91 -20.25 15.28 -20.38
CA GLU A 91 -20.21 15.77 -21.75
C GLU A 91 -19.12 15.04 -22.54
N ALA A 92 -19.51 14.51 -23.71
CA ALA A 92 -18.62 13.83 -24.62
C ALA A 92 -17.71 14.85 -25.32
N ILE A 93 -16.40 14.77 -25.08
CA ILE A 93 -15.43 15.52 -25.89
C ILE A 93 -15.27 14.77 -27.19
N ASP A 94 -15.55 15.42 -28.31
CA ASP A 94 -15.17 14.93 -29.63
C ASP A 94 -13.63 14.85 -29.68
N GLU A 95 -13.07 13.66 -29.94
CA GLU A 95 -11.64 13.32 -29.80
C GLU A 95 -10.68 14.32 -30.45
N LYS A 96 -11.15 15.01 -31.49
CA LYS A 96 -10.44 16.08 -32.19
C LYS A 96 -10.00 17.24 -31.26
N TYR A 97 -10.69 17.47 -30.15
CA TYR A 97 -10.44 18.59 -29.23
C TYR A 97 -9.64 18.20 -27.98
N VAL A 98 -9.28 16.92 -27.83
CA VAL A 98 -8.44 16.44 -26.71
C VAL A 98 -6.97 16.82 -26.94
N SER A 99 -6.54 16.93 -28.20
CA SER A 99 -5.18 17.32 -28.58
C SER A 99 -5.04 18.80 -28.91
N ASP A 100 -6.10 19.42 -29.43
CA ASP A 100 -6.07 20.74 -30.05
C ASP A 100 -7.04 21.71 -29.36
N PHE A 101 -6.50 22.70 -28.65
CA PHE A 101 -7.30 23.69 -27.92
C PHE A 101 -6.57 25.03 -27.77
N LEU A 102 -7.34 26.06 -27.40
CA LEU A 102 -6.85 27.41 -27.14
C LEU A 102 -6.90 27.72 -25.64
N ILE A 103 -5.85 28.35 -25.11
CA ILE A 103 -5.83 28.90 -23.74
C ILE A 103 -5.87 30.42 -23.83
N LYS A 104 -6.86 31.07 -23.22
CA LYS A 104 -6.94 32.53 -23.14
C LYS A 104 -6.17 33.03 -21.92
N TYR A 105 -5.22 33.93 -22.15
CA TYR A 105 -4.47 34.61 -21.11
C TYR A 105 -5.13 35.91 -20.66
N PRO A 106 -4.80 36.43 -19.46
CA PRO A 106 -5.38 37.67 -18.92
C PRO A 106 -5.04 38.92 -19.75
N ASP A 107 -3.98 38.85 -20.57
CA ASP A 107 -3.56 39.90 -21.50
C ASP A 107 -4.40 39.95 -22.79
N GLY A 108 -5.37 39.05 -22.94
CA GLY A 108 -6.24 38.98 -24.12
C GLY A 108 -5.65 38.18 -25.27
N THR A 109 -4.50 37.53 -25.09
CA THR A 109 -3.89 36.65 -26.10
C THR A 109 -4.36 35.19 -25.94
N TYR A 110 -4.27 34.43 -27.02
CA TYR A 110 -4.71 33.04 -27.09
C TYR A 110 -3.56 32.11 -27.44
N LEU A 111 -3.26 31.13 -26.61
CA LEU A 111 -2.25 30.12 -26.89
C LEU A 111 -2.86 28.89 -27.53
N TYR A 112 -2.46 28.61 -28.77
CA TYR A 112 -2.81 27.37 -29.46
C TYR A 112 -1.88 26.24 -29.05
N THR A 113 -2.51 25.18 -28.54
CA THR A 113 -1.87 23.92 -28.20
C THR A 113 -2.33 22.87 -29.18
N LYS A 114 -1.38 22.10 -29.73
CA LYS A 114 -1.63 20.96 -30.61
C LYS A 114 -0.88 19.75 -30.08
N ASP A 115 -1.55 18.62 -29.89
CA ASP A 115 -0.98 17.41 -29.30
C ASP A 115 -0.29 17.69 -27.95
N MET A 116 -0.89 18.56 -27.11
CA MET A 116 -0.32 19.01 -25.83
C MET A 116 1.00 19.80 -25.95
N VAL A 117 1.38 20.22 -27.16
CA VAL A 117 2.55 21.07 -27.42
C VAL A 117 2.10 22.49 -27.78
N GLN A 118 2.64 23.47 -27.06
CA GLN A 118 2.42 24.88 -27.35
C GLN A 118 3.01 25.22 -28.72
N LYS A 119 2.17 25.76 -29.62
CA LYS A 119 2.58 26.12 -30.98
C LYS A 119 2.73 27.62 -31.13
N ASN A 120 1.62 28.34 -31.04
CA ASN A 120 1.53 29.75 -31.42
C ASN A 120 0.68 30.55 -30.42
N ILE A 121 1.04 31.81 -30.23
CA ILE A 121 0.20 32.82 -29.60
C ILE A 121 -0.57 33.52 -30.73
N LEU A 122 -1.89 33.59 -30.58
CA LEU A 122 -2.86 34.09 -31.54
C LEU A 122 -3.62 35.28 -30.94
N THR A 123 -4.05 36.16 -31.83
CA THR A 123 -4.93 37.30 -31.52
C THR A 123 -6.40 36.94 -31.68
N GLU A 124 -7.30 37.78 -31.15
CA GLU A 124 -8.75 37.54 -31.18
C GLU A 124 -9.33 37.42 -32.60
N ASP A 125 -8.69 38.05 -33.59
CA ASP A 125 -9.13 37.99 -34.98
C ASP A 125 -8.67 36.70 -35.68
N GLU A 126 -7.55 36.12 -35.24
CA GLU A 126 -7.00 34.90 -35.81
C GLU A 126 -7.76 33.65 -35.36
N ILE A 127 -8.31 33.65 -34.12
CA ILE A 127 -9.11 32.52 -33.61
C ILE A 127 -10.45 32.37 -34.33
N LYS A 128 -10.94 33.42 -34.99
CA LYS A 128 -12.20 33.42 -35.75
C LYS A 128 -12.03 32.80 -37.14
N GLN A 129 -10.79 32.54 -37.57
CA GLN A 129 -10.48 31.98 -38.88
C GLN A 129 -10.14 30.48 -38.78
N PRO A 130 -10.47 29.66 -39.81
CA PRO A 130 -9.98 28.29 -39.90
C PRO A 130 -8.43 28.28 -39.92
N PRO A 131 -7.74 27.33 -39.26
CA PRO A 131 -8.26 26.11 -38.63
C PRO A 131 -8.67 26.28 -37.15
N TYR A 132 -8.57 27.48 -36.59
CA TYR A 132 -8.78 27.76 -35.17
C TYR A 132 -10.26 27.98 -34.81
N ALA A 133 -11.05 28.39 -35.80
CA ALA A 133 -12.48 28.59 -35.67
C ALA A 133 -13.17 27.30 -35.19
N GLY A 134 -13.77 27.36 -33.99
CA GLY A 134 -14.51 26.26 -33.37
C GLY A 134 -13.69 25.39 -32.41
N LEU A 135 -12.42 25.71 -32.15
CA LEU A 135 -11.66 25.07 -31.07
C LEU A 135 -12.17 25.52 -29.69
N PRO A 136 -12.15 24.64 -28.66
CA PRO A 136 -12.50 25.03 -27.31
C PRO A 136 -11.46 26.01 -26.76
N ILE A 137 -11.96 27.01 -26.02
CA ILE A 137 -11.15 28.03 -25.36
C ILE A 137 -11.27 27.81 -23.86
N TYR A 138 -10.13 27.62 -23.21
CA TYR A 138 -10.01 27.51 -21.75
C TYR A 138 -9.39 28.78 -21.18
N GLU A 139 -9.84 29.24 -20.02
CA GLU A 139 -9.23 30.39 -19.34
C GLU A 139 -8.04 29.91 -18.50
N SER A 140 -6.90 30.60 -18.58
CA SER A 140 -5.81 30.36 -17.63
C SER A 140 -6.17 30.99 -16.28
N GLU A 141 -6.20 30.18 -15.22
CA GLU A 141 -6.31 30.67 -13.84
C GLU A 141 -5.20 31.66 -13.45
#